data_AF-A0A7Y4X3R0-F1
#
_entry.id   AF-A0A7Y4X3R0-F1
#
_cell.length_a   1.000
_cell.length_b   1.000
_cell.length_c   1.000
_cell.angle_alpha   90.00
_cell.angle_beta   90.00
_cell.angle_gamma   90.00
#
_symmetry.space_group_name_H-M   'P 1'
#
loop_
_entity.id
_entity.type
_entity.pdbx_description
1 polymer ?
#
loop_
_entity_poly.entity_id
_entity_poly.type
_entity_poly.pdbx_seq_one_letter_code
_entity_poly.pdbx_strand_id
1 'polypeptide(L)'
;MIQAGSMGLPFLAVRGLLHSDILTYRPDLLVQENPFNPGERVVVAQPIRPDVAVFHALKADHWGNAITPGHRDDLMMARAARRVIVTAEEIVDGELSRRAVGDDTFLPALDVDVVAQVPLGAHPCGFGVVYDRDEDHCQEYLEAAKSADGFQRYLERYVYGVRDHAEYLERVDAAAREHRR
;
A
#
# COMPACT_ATOMS: atom_id res chain seq x y z
N MET A 1 2.78 -15.00 0.73
CA MET A 1 3.56 -14.99 2.00
C MET A 1 2.89 -14.15 3.09
N ILE A 2 2.29 -12.99 2.77
CA ILE A 2 1.57 -12.16 3.76
C ILE A 2 0.46 -12.92 4.50
N GLN A 3 -0.21 -13.86 3.82
CA GLN A 3 -1.18 -14.76 4.42
C GLN A 3 -0.66 -15.51 5.65
N ALA A 4 0.57 -16.03 5.60
CA ALA A 4 1.15 -16.70 6.77
C ALA A 4 1.47 -15.72 7.91
N GLY A 5 1.82 -14.47 7.58
CA GLY A 5 1.94 -13.38 8.56
C GLY A 5 0.61 -13.15 9.28
N SER A 6 -0.44 -12.93 8.49
CA SER A 6 -1.81 -12.68 8.97
C SER A 6 -2.36 -13.82 9.84
N MET A 7 -2.04 -15.07 9.50
CA MET A 7 -2.48 -16.26 10.24
C MET A 7 -1.57 -16.63 11.42
N GLY A 8 -0.45 -15.93 11.64
CA GLY A 8 0.53 -16.29 12.66
C GLY A 8 1.31 -17.58 12.37
N LEU A 9 1.31 -18.06 11.13
CA LEU A 9 2.01 -19.28 10.74
C LEU A 9 3.54 -19.08 10.69
N PRO A 10 4.33 -20.11 11.02
CA PRO A 10 5.80 -20.02 10.96
C PRO A 10 6.33 -20.03 9.53
N PHE A 11 5.58 -20.57 8.57
CA PHE A 11 5.88 -20.58 7.14
C PHE A 11 4.61 -20.91 6.34
N LEU A 12 4.68 -20.74 5.01
CA LEU A 12 3.68 -21.22 4.06
C LEU A 12 4.34 -22.11 3.01
N ALA A 13 3.71 -23.22 2.65
CA ALA A 13 4.10 -24.02 1.49
C ALA A 13 3.48 -23.46 0.20
N VAL A 14 4.28 -23.26 -0.83
CA VAL A 14 3.90 -22.70 -2.14
C VAL A 14 4.50 -23.57 -3.23
N ARG A 15 3.66 -24.09 -4.13
CA ARG A 15 4.12 -24.92 -5.26
C ARG A 15 4.55 -24.08 -6.47
N GLY A 16 3.88 -22.96 -6.71
CA GLY A 16 4.03 -22.15 -7.94
C GLY A 16 5.38 -21.45 -8.13
N LEU A 17 6.29 -21.52 -7.15
CA LEU A 17 7.63 -20.91 -7.23
C LEU A 17 8.71 -21.90 -7.70
N LEU A 18 8.39 -23.20 -7.78
CA LEU A 18 9.34 -24.20 -8.27
C LEU A 18 9.68 -23.95 -9.74
N HIS A 19 10.91 -24.29 -10.12
CA HIS A 19 11.42 -24.16 -11.49
C HIS A 19 11.52 -22.70 -12.00
N SER A 20 11.34 -21.71 -11.13
CA SER A 20 11.63 -20.31 -11.41
C SER A 20 13.03 -19.96 -10.91
N ASP A 21 13.70 -19.06 -11.63
CA ASP A 21 14.97 -18.46 -11.21
C ASP A 21 14.87 -17.65 -9.92
N ILE A 22 13.65 -17.34 -9.43
CA ILE A 22 13.48 -16.65 -8.15
C ILE A 22 14.22 -17.36 -7.01
N LEU A 23 14.31 -18.70 -7.05
CA LEU A 23 15.01 -19.50 -6.04
C LEU A 23 16.53 -19.28 -6.05
N THR A 24 17.09 -18.81 -7.16
CA THR A 24 18.51 -18.43 -7.26
C THR A 24 18.79 -17.12 -6.52
N TYR A 25 17.82 -16.20 -6.49
CA TYR A 25 17.98 -14.86 -5.91
C TYR A 25 17.37 -14.71 -4.51
N ARG A 26 16.59 -15.69 -4.06
CA ARG A 26 15.88 -15.67 -2.78
C ARG A 26 16.25 -16.88 -1.93
N PRO A 27 17.43 -16.86 -1.28
CA PRO A 27 17.90 -17.98 -0.46
C PRO A 27 17.02 -18.25 0.77
N ASP A 28 16.12 -17.32 1.12
CA ASP A 28 15.11 -17.48 2.16
C ASP A 28 13.92 -18.35 1.73
N LEU A 29 13.80 -18.69 0.44
CA LEU A 29 12.84 -19.65 -0.09
C LEU A 29 13.47 -21.04 -0.15
N LEU A 30 12.99 -21.96 0.69
CA LEU A 30 13.59 -23.29 0.80
C LEU A 30 12.74 -24.32 0.05
N VAL A 31 13.37 -25.19 -0.75
CA VAL A 31 12.67 -26.33 -1.35
C VAL A 31 12.67 -27.49 -0.37
N GLN A 32 11.49 -28.02 -0.06
CA GLN A 32 11.29 -29.15 0.85
C GLN A 32 10.40 -30.20 0.19
N GLU A 33 10.51 -31.46 0.64
CA GLU A 33 9.59 -32.52 0.27
C GLU A 33 8.26 -32.36 1.03
N ASN A 34 7.14 -32.61 0.34
CA ASN A 34 5.83 -32.62 0.97
C ASN A 34 5.69 -33.86 1.87
N PRO A 35 5.52 -33.70 3.20
CA PRO A 35 5.46 -34.84 4.12
C PRO A 35 4.21 -35.70 3.92
N PHE A 36 3.19 -35.21 3.22
CA PHE A 36 1.94 -35.93 2.96
C PHE A 36 1.88 -36.59 1.58
N ASN A 37 2.84 -36.29 0.70
CA ASN A 37 2.89 -36.82 -0.66
C ASN A 37 4.34 -37.03 -1.11
N PRO A 38 4.93 -38.22 -0.86
CA PRO A 38 6.31 -38.52 -1.20
C PRO A 38 6.63 -38.26 -2.67
N GLY A 39 7.77 -37.64 -2.94
CA GLY A 39 8.19 -37.24 -4.29
C GLY A 39 7.61 -35.92 -4.78
N GLU A 40 6.61 -35.35 -4.10
CA GLU A 40 6.18 -33.96 -4.35
C GLU A 40 7.11 -32.99 -3.60
N ARG A 41 7.62 -31.98 -4.31
CA ARG A 41 8.37 -30.88 -3.70
C ARG A 41 7.51 -29.63 -3.62
N VAL A 42 7.78 -28.80 -2.62
CA VAL A 42 7.17 -27.48 -2.41
C VAL A 42 8.23 -26.48 -2.00
N VAL A 43 7.97 -25.19 -2.21
CA VAL A 43 8.76 -24.12 -1.60
C VAL A 43 8.14 -23.77 -0.27
N VAL A 44 8.90 -23.77 0.82
CA VAL A 44 8.50 -23.20 2.10
C VAL A 44 9.07 -21.78 2.20
N ALA A 45 8.19 -20.84 2.50
CA ALA A 45 8.51 -19.42 2.54
C ALA A 45 8.18 -18.83 3.91
N GLN A 46 9.05 -17.95 4.41
CA GLN A 46 8.83 -17.24 5.66
C GLN A 46 7.62 -16.30 5.55
N PRO A 47 6.90 -16.06 6.66
CA PRO A 47 5.82 -15.09 6.71
C PRO A 47 6.37 -13.67 6.55
N ILE A 48 5.64 -12.82 5.82
CA ILE A 48 5.88 -11.37 5.83
C ILE A 48 5.11 -10.80 7.01
N ARG A 49 5.80 -10.15 7.95
CA ARG A 49 5.23 -9.50 9.14
C ARG A 49 5.77 -8.07 9.26
N PRO A 50 5.12 -7.09 8.62
CA PRO A 50 5.60 -5.71 8.64
C PRO A 50 5.59 -5.14 10.06
N ASP A 51 6.58 -4.31 10.39
CA ASP A 51 6.49 -3.49 11.60
C ASP A 51 5.37 -2.45 11.50
N VAL A 52 5.18 -1.89 10.30
CA VAL A 52 4.15 -0.90 9.99
C VAL A 52 3.57 -1.23 8.61
N ALA A 53 2.24 -1.23 8.51
CA ALA A 53 1.52 -1.18 7.24
C ALA A 53 0.81 0.17 7.12
N VAL A 54 0.91 0.79 5.94
CA VAL A 54 0.29 2.09 5.65
C VAL A 54 -0.71 1.89 4.52
N PHE A 55 -1.94 2.33 4.72
CA PHE A 55 -3.01 2.28 3.74
C PHE A 55 -3.50 3.69 3.43
N HIS A 56 -4.03 3.84 2.22
CA HIS A 56 -4.85 4.99 1.86
C HIS A 56 -6.28 4.51 1.61
N ALA A 57 -7.27 5.17 2.23
CA ALA A 57 -8.66 4.76 2.29
C ALA A 57 -9.59 5.81 1.66
N LEU A 58 -10.71 5.35 1.09
CA LEU A 58 -11.78 6.21 0.61
C LEU A 58 -12.40 6.98 1.77
N LYS A 59 -12.70 6.27 2.85
CA LYS A 59 -13.28 6.82 4.08
C LYS A 59 -12.72 6.09 5.29
N ALA A 60 -12.61 6.82 6.39
CA ALA A 60 -12.42 6.24 7.72
C ALA A 60 -13.39 6.87 8.70
N ASP A 61 -13.57 6.27 9.88
CA ASP A 61 -14.31 6.88 10.99
C ASP A 61 -13.39 7.17 12.19
N HIS A 62 -13.94 7.86 13.19
CA HIS A 62 -13.21 8.22 14.41
C HIS A 62 -12.84 7.01 15.30
N TRP A 63 -13.39 5.83 15.03
CA TRP A 63 -13.08 4.60 15.77
C TRP A 63 -11.93 3.81 15.14
N GLY A 64 -11.55 4.14 13.90
CA GLY A 64 -10.49 3.44 13.17
C GLY A 64 -10.98 2.48 12.11
N ASN A 65 -12.30 2.35 11.90
CA ASN A 65 -12.78 1.58 10.76
C ASN A 65 -12.44 2.34 9.47
N ALA A 66 -12.05 1.62 8.44
CA ALA A 66 -11.71 2.21 7.15
C ALA A 66 -12.20 1.36 5.98
N ILE A 67 -12.43 2.03 4.84
CA ILE A 67 -12.80 1.41 3.57
C ILE A 67 -11.72 1.74 2.55
N THR A 68 -10.96 0.73 2.11
CA THR A 68 -9.95 0.87 1.05
C THR A 68 -10.51 0.34 -0.28
N PRO A 69 -10.11 0.93 -1.44
CA PRO A 69 -10.77 0.64 -2.71
C PRO A 69 -10.44 -0.75 -3.27
N GLY A 70 -11.49 -1.46 -3.68
CA GLY A 70 -11.42 -2.77 -4.32
C GLY A 70 -11.15 -3.94 -3.37
N HIS A 71 -11.26 -5.15 -3.90
CA HIS A 71 -10.92 -6.39 -3.19
C HIS A 71 -9.41 -6.62 -3.22
N ARG A 72 -8.72 -6.16 -2.19
CA ARG A 72 -7.26 -6.28 -2.05
C ARG A 72 -6.90 -7.14 -0.84
N ASP A 73 -5.63 -7.54 -0.77
CA ASP A 73 -5.07 -8.22 0.39
C ASP A 73 -4.88 -7.29 1.61
N ASP A 74 -5.49 -6.09 1.61
CA ASP A 74 -5.30 -5.05 2.63
C ASP A 74 -5.64 -5.54 4.03
N LEU A 75 -6.75 -6.27 4.20
CA LEU A 75 -7.11 -6.85 5.51
C LEU A 75 -6.06 -7.87 5.99
N MET A 76 -5.50 -8.66 5.07
CA MET A 76 -4.45 -9.63 5.39
C MET A 76 -3.14 -8.92 5.74
N MET A 77 -2.79 -7.85 5.01
CA MET A 77 -1.64 -6.99 5.29
C MET A 77 -1.77 -6.31 6.65
N ALA A 78 -2.94 -5.74 6.97
CA ALA A 78 -3.22 -5.07 8.23
C ALA A 78 -3.00 -6.02 9.40
N ARG A 79 -3.59 -7.22 9.34
CA ARG A 79 -3.45 -8.26 10.38
C ARG A 79 -2.05 -8.86 10.49
N ALA A 80 -1.26 -8.80 9.42
CA ALA A 80 0.12 -9.26 9.45
C ALA A 80 1.07 -8.23 10.07
N ALA A 81 0.66 -6.96 10.14
CA ALA A 81 1.49 -5.87 10.62
C ALA A 81 1.40 -5.70 12.14
N ARG A 82 2.48 -5.19 12.75
CA ARG A 82 2.50 -4.83 14.18
C ARG A 82 1.80 -3.50 14.44
N ARG A 83 1.83 -2.58 13.46
CA ARG A 83 1.14 -1.29 13.49
C ARG A 83 0.48 -0.99 12.15
N VAL A 84 -0.69 -0.39 12.18
CA VAL A 84 -1.45 -0.03 10.98
C VAL A 84 -1.83 1.45 11.02
N ILE A 85 -1.40 2.16 9.98
CA ILE A 85 -1.70 3.58 9.77
C ILE A 85 -2.59 3.69 8.54
N VAL A 86 -3.71 4.39 8.68
CA VAL A 86 -4.63 4.69 7.59
C VAL A 86 -4.64 6.19 7.35
N THR A 87 -4.34 6.59 6.12
CA THR A 87 -4.70 7.92 5.61
C THR A 87 -6.02 7.79 4.87
N ALA A 88 -6.91 8.78 4.96
CA ALA A 88 -8.21 8.73 4.31
C ALA A 88 -8.54 10.03 3.59
N GLU A 89 -9.24 9.95 2.47
CA GLU A 89 -9.78 11.12 1.77
C GLU A 89 -10.78 11.89 2.68
N GLU A 90 -11.61 11.14 3.41
CA GLU A 90 -12.63 11.67 4.31
C GLU A 90 -12.65 10.89 5.63
N ILE A 91 -12.73 11.60 6.76
CA ILE A 91 -13.14 11.00 8.04
C ILE A 91 -14.62 11.35 8.25
N VAL A 92 -15.47 10.33 8.38
CA VAL A 92 -16.92 10.51 8.57
C VAL A 92 -17.29 10.54 10.06
N ASP A 93 -18.35 11.28 10.39
CA ASP A 93 -18.86 11.37 11.77
C ASP A 93 -19.51 10.07 12.27
N GLY A 94 -20.07 9.27 11.36
CA GLY A 94 -20.79 8.03 11.67
C GLY A 94 -19.89 6.79 11.63
N GLU A 95 -20.31 5.72 12.33
CA GLU A 95 -19.59 4.45 12.30
C GLU A 95 -19.71 3.77 10.93
N LEU A 96 -18.58 3.42 10.33
CA LEU A 96 -18.54 2.66 9.08
C LEU A 96 -18.89 1.20 9.35
N SER A 97 -19.75 0.64 8.49
CA SER A 97 -20.17 -0.75 8.60
C SER A 97 -19.66 -1.57 7.43
N ARG A 98 -19.16 -2.78 7.72
CA ARG A 98 -18.80 -3.79 6.72
C ARG A 98 -19.92 -4.09 5.71
N ARG A 99 -21.19 -3.89 6.09
CA ARG A 99 -22.34 -4.12 5.20
C ARG A 99 -22.44 -3.13 4.03
N ALA A 100 -21.87 -1.93 4.18
CA ALA A 100 -21.97 -0.84 3.21
C ALA A 100 -20.81 -0.80 2.21
N VAL A 101 -19.92 -1.80 2.24
CA VAL A 101 -18.60 -1.73 1.59
C VAL A 101 -18.63 -2.18 0.13
N GLY A 102 -19.66 -2.93 -0.31
CA GLY A 102 -19.77 -3.36 -1.70
C GLY A 102 -18.55 -4.17 -2.13
N ASP A 103 -17.86 -3.69 -3.17
CA ASP A 103 -16.66 -4.32 -3.73
C ASP A 103 -15.33 -3.82 -3.14
N ASP A 104 -15.40 -2.99 -2.09
CA ASP A 104 -14.23 -2.45 -1.40
C ASP A 104 -13.77 -3.37 -0.25
N THR A 105 -12.65 -3.03 0.37
CA THR A 105 -12.12 -3.75 1.52
C THR A 105 -12.38 -2.99 2.82
N PHE A 106 -13.03 -3.67 3.77
CA PHE A 106 -13.26 -3.15 5.12
C PHE A 106 -12.08 -3.49 6.03
N LEU A 107 -11.43 -2.48 6.59
CA LEU A 107 -10.47 -2.62 7.68
C LEU A 107 -11.20 -2.29 8.99
N PRO A 108 -11.37 -3.26 9.90
CA PRO A 108 -12.01 -3.01 11.18
C PRO A 108 -11.08 -2.19 12.09
N ALA A 109 -11.66 -1.36 12.95
CA ALA A 109 -10.96 -0.60 13.98
C ALA A 109 -10.00 -1.44 14.84
N LEU A 110 -10.31 -2.73 15.04
CA LEU A 110 -9.44 -3.66 15.77
C LEU A 110 -8.06 -3.83 15.13
N ASP A 111 -7.97 -3.71 13.81
CA ASP A 111 -6.76 -3.92 13.03
C ASP A 111 -6.05 -2.57 12.70
N VAL A 112 -6.55 -1.42 13.20
CA VAL A 112 -6.05 -0.06 12.84
C VAL A 112 -5.61 0.71 14.09
N ASP A 113 -4.39 1.27 14.07
CA ASP A 113 -3.85 2.04 15.20
C ASP A 113 -4.05 3.56 15.04
N VAL A 114 -3.94 4.08 13.82
CA VAL A 114 -3.96 5.53 13.54
C VAL A 114 -4.74 5.82 12.27
N VAL A 115 -5.59 6.85 12.33
CA VAL A 115 -6.27 7.43 11.17
C VAL A 115 -5.89 8.90 11.02
N ALA A 116 -5.60 9.34 9.79
CA ALA A 116 -5.40 10.75 9.45
C ALA A 116 -6.18 11.11 8.18
N GLN A 117 -6.85 12.26 8.18
CA GLN A 117 -7.48 12.78 6.97
C GLN A 117 -6.41 13.44 6.09
N VAL A 118 -6.20 12.90 4.89
CA VAL A 118 -5.20 13.35 3.93
C VAL A 118 -5.85 13.33 2.54
N PRO A 119 -6.60 14.40 2.17
CA PRO A 119 -7.24 14.48 0.86
C PRO A 119 -6.20 14.45 -0.27
N LEU A 120 -6.51 13.78 -1.38
CA LEU A 120 -5.58 13.51 -2.48
C LEU A 120 -4.31 12.75 -1.99
N GLY A 121 -4.45 11.89 -1.00
CA GLY A 121 -3.31 11.25 -0.33
C GLY A 121 -2.61 10.17 -1.16
N ALA A 122 -3.24 9.68 -2.23
CA ALA A 122 -2.61 8.79 -3.20
C ALA A 122 -2.07 9.51 -4.45
N HIS A 123 -2.24 10.82 -4.58
CA HIS A 123 -1.59 11.60 -5.64
C HIS A 123 -0.06 11.34 -5.62
N PRO A 124 0.60 11.16 -6.77
CA PRO A 124 0.13 11.35 -8.15
C PRO A 124 -0.60 10.15 -8.76
N CYS A 125 -0.71 9.02 -8.04
CA CYS A 125 -1.50 7.89 -8.51
C CYS A 125 -2.99 8.23 -8.53
N GLY A 126 -3.75 7.54 -9.38
CA GLY A 126 -5.21 7.56 -9.29
C GLY A 126 -5.71 6.75 -8.10
N PHE A 127 -6.90 7.07 -7.60
CA PHE A 127 -7.45 6.43 -6.42
C PHE A 127 -8.91 6.02 -6.59
N GLY A 128 -9.12 4.76 -6.99
CA GLY A 128 -10.45 4.19 -7.19
C GLY A 128 -11.27 5.02 -8.19
N VAL A 129 -12.45 5.47 -7.76
CA VAL A 129 -13.34 6.35 -8.52
C VAL A 129 -13.28 7.81 -8.06
N VAL A 130 -12.35 8.16 -7.16
CA VAL A 130 -12.28 9.49 -6.54
C VAL A 130 -11.56 10.48 -7.45
N TYR A 131 -10.39 10.11 -7.96
CA TYR A 131 -9.61 10.91 -8.92
C TYR A 131 -8.73 10.02 -9.80
N ASP A 132 -8.49 10.52 -11.02
CA ASP A 132 -7.60 9.90 -11.99
C ASP A 132 -6.12 10.13 -11.64
N ARG A 133 -5.26 9.37 -12.29
CA ARG A 133 -3.80 9.54 -12.18
C ARG A 133 -3.39 10.88 -12.78
N ASP A 134 -2.53 11.60 -12.08
CA ASP A 134 -1.89 12.81 -12.61
C ASP A 134 -0.74 12.39 -13.54
N GLU A 135 -1.05 12.26 -14.83
CA GLU A 135 -0.08 11.84 -15.86
C GLU A 135 1.08 12.82 -15.98
N ASP A 136 0.81 14.13 -15.88
CA ASP A 136 1.83 15.17 -16.04
C ASP A 136 2.84 15.10 -14.89
N HIS A 137 2.36 14.98 -13.64
CA HIS A 137 3.23 14.81 -12.49
C HIS A 137 3.98 13.47 -12.52
N CYS A 138 3.33 12.39 -12.97
CA CYS A 138 4.00 11.11 -13.18
C CYS A 138 5.14 11.22 -14.19
N GLN A 139 4.95 11.96 -15.29
CA GLN A 139 6.01 12.20 -16.27
C GLN A 139 7.13 13.08 -15.71
N GLU A 140 6.82 14.14 -14.95
CA GLU A 140 7.83 14.96 -14.26
C GLU A 140 8.70 14.10 -13.34
N TYR A 141 8.08 13.23 -12.54
CA TYR A 141 8.79 12.27 -11.69
C TYR A 141 9.71 11.35 -12.51
N LEU A 142 9.19 10.74 -13.59
CA LEU A 142 9.96 9.81 -14.43
C LEU A 142 11.16 10.49 -15.09
N GLU A 143 11.00 11.71 -15.59
CA GLU A 143 12.10 12.47 -16.18
C GLU A 143 13.15 12.86 -15.13
N ALA A 144 12.71 13.32 -13.95
CA ALA A 144 13.60 13.66 -12.84
C ALA A 144 14.41 12.44 -12.36
N ALA A 145 13.78 11.27 -12.27
CA ALA A 145 14.38 10.03 -11.77
C ALA A 145 15.49 9.45 -12.67
N LYS A 146 15.68 9.95 -13.89
CA LYS A 146 16.76 9.50 -14.80
C LYS A 146 18.17 9.83 -14.31
N SER A 147 18.31 10.73 -13.33
CA SER A 147 19.61 11.11 -12.75
C SER A 147 19.49 11.40 -11.27
N ALA A 148 20.58 11.20 -10.52
CA ALA A 148 20.62 11.51 -9.09
C ALA A 148 20.32 12.99 -8.81
N ASP A 149 20.92 13.91 -9.58
CA ASP A 149 20.70 15.35 -9.41
C ASP A 149 19.26 15.76 -9.79
N GLY A 150 18.69 15.15 -10.83
CA GLY A 150 17.29 15.37 -11.22
C GLY A 150 16.33 14.93 -10.13
N PHE A 151 16.55 13.72 -9.60
CA PHE A 151 15.73 13.17 -8.53
C PHE A 151 15.84 14.00 -7.25
N GLN A 152 17.05 14.45 -6.89
CA GLN A 152 17.22 15.33 -5.74
C GLN A 152 16.44 16.63 -5.92
N ARG A 153 16.48 17.27 -7.10
CA ARG A 153 15.68 18.49 -7.36
C ARG A 153 14.18 18.25 -7.24
N TYR A 154 13.68 17.10 -7.70
CA TYR A 154 12.29 16.72 -7.52
C TYR A 154 11.91 16.59 -6.04
N LEU A 155 12.75 15.92 -5.25
CA LEU A 155 12.55 15.79 -3.81
C LEU A 155 12.61 17.14 -3.09
N GLU A 156 13.57 18.01 -3.43
CA GLU A 156 13.61 19.37 -2.88
C GLU A 156 12.35 20.16 -3.24
N ARG A 157 11.80 19.99 -4.45
CA ARG A 157 10.61 20.71 -4.90
C ARG A 157 9.33 20.25 -4.21
N TYR A 158 9.14 18.95 -4.03
CA TYR A 158 7.84 18.38 -3.63
C TYR A 158 7.83 17.68 -2.27
N VAL A 159 9.00 17.39 -1.68
CA VAL A 159 9.10 16.64 -0.42
C VAL A 159 9.80 17.44 0.67
N TYR A 160 11.04 17.88 0.44
CA TYR A 160 11.84 18.58 1.47
C TYR A 160 11.58 20.08 1.52
N GLY A 161 11.20 20.69 0.40
CA GLY A 161 10.88 22.12 0.29
C GLY A 161 9.40 22.46 0.46
N VAL A 162 8.64 21.58 1.10
CA VAL A 162 7.26 21.81 1.54
C VAL A 162 7.15 21.46 3.03
N ARG A 163 6.33 22.18 3.77
CA ARG A 163 6.18 21.98 5.22
C ARG A 163 5.26 20.82 5.57
N ASP A 164 4.22 20.62 4.78
CA ASP A 164 3.13 19.68 5.03
C ASP A 164 2.41 19.31 3.73
N HIS A 165 1.42 18.43 3.83
CA HIS A 165 0.64 17.94 2.69
C HIS A 165 -0.14 19.05 1.98
N ALA A 166 -0.62 20.06 2.72
CA ALA A 166 -1.37 21.16 2.11
C ALA A 166 -0.46 22.00 1.20
N GLU A 167 0.76 22.31 1.66
CA GLU A 167 1.74 23.02 0.83
C GLU A 167 2.19 22.19 -0.39
N TYR A 168 2.27 20.87 -0.26
CA TYR A 168 2.49 19.98 -1.41
C TYR A 168 1.39 20.13 -2.46
N LEU A 169 0.11 20.09 -2.08
CA LEU A 169 -1.00 20.23 -3.01
C LEU A 169 -1.01 21.61 -3.69
N GLU A 170 -0.74 22.69 -2.94
CA GLU A 170 -0.60 24.04 -3.51
C GLU A 170 0.52 24.09 -4.56
N ARG A 171 1.64 23.38 -4.32
CA ARG A 171 2.77 23.30 -5.24
C ARG A 171 2.42 22.54 -6.52
N VAL A 172 1.74 21.39 -6.40
CA VAL A 172 1.25 20.60 -7.53
C VAL A 172 0.28 21.42 -8.38
N ASP A 173 -0.69 22.07 -7.75
CA ASP A 173 -1.66 22.93 -8.42
C ASP A 173 -1.01 24.09 -9.17
N ALA A 174 0.04 24.69 -8.60
CA ALA A 174 0.82 25.73 -9.26
C ALA A 174 1.55 25.20 -10.50
N ALA A 175 2.21 24.04 -10.39
CA ALA A 175 2.89 23.39 -11.51
C ALA A 175 1.92 23.00 -12.63
N ALA A 176 0.72 22.49 -12.31
CA ALA A 176 -0.31 22.16 -13.28
C ALA A 176 -0.84 23.40 -14.03
N ARG A 177 -0.84 24.59 -13.40
CA ARG A 177 -1.19 25.85 -14.08
C ARG A 177 -0.10 26.35 -15.02
N GLU A 178 1.17 26.08 -14.74
CA GLU A 178 2.30 26.45 -15.59
C GLU A 178 2.33 25.65 -16.90
N HIS A 179 2.02 24.35 -16.85
CA HIS A 179 1.97 23.47 -18.04
C HIS A 179 0.82 23.78 -19.01
N ARG A 180 -0.23 24.48 -18.55
CA ARG A 180 -1.39 24.88 -19.38
C ARG A 180 -1.22 26.22 -20.10
N ARG A 181 -0.08 26.90 -19.95
CA ARG A 181 0.24 28.18 -20.61
C ARG A 181 1.21 27.98 -21.77
#